data_AF-A0A3D3ZZ93-F1
#
_entry.id   AF-A0A3D3ZZ93-F1
#
_cell.length_a   1.000
_cell.length_b   1.000
_cell.length_c   1.000
_cell.angle_alpha   90.00
_cell.angle_beta   90.00
_cell.angle_gamma   90.00
#
_symmetry.space_group_name_H-M   'P 1'
#
loop_
_entity.id
_entity.type
_entity.pdbx_description
1 polymer ?
#
loop_
_entity_poly.entity_id
_entity_poly.type
_entity_poly.pdbx_seq_one_letter_code
_entity_poly.pdbx_strand_id
1 'polypeptide(L)'
;MFFSEGIRSIFASHPPLEKRIQRIQAGWVPSKSSSVAVTGGGADMAMGFTSAMTPSAEAAPATIRVENVEQVINNVGEISPHAVAYAADLLNQIPESLLGAAHDVYTSRALIFAFLLDDHDDAARAKQLEIINGYGSSEFVQLSTQYGGAIASLDRRQVLPLFEIARHALADMSQSQGIKFLNTINELVKADRHISMFEWVLYRLTKRTLDISTNAQRSLKAAKATIASQHVPASKLLSVLCHAGHDDPVEAEKAFEDARTQTGWHWLSLLSREESTAMTLNGTIEPLAMLRPADKQMLINAAVCCALSDGEITISEGELLRATAELLGCPMPPLD
;
A
#
# COMPACT_ATOMS: atom_id res chain seq x y z
N MET A 1 -9.65 -50.27 -8.38
CA MET A 1 -10.45 -49.46 -7.46
C MET A 1 -11.05 -48.31 -8.26
N PHE A 2 -12.33 -48.40 -8.60
CA PHE A 2 -13.04 -47.51 -9.53
C PHE A 2 -14.21 -46.85 -8.79
N PHE A 3 -13.93 -45.98 -7.81
CA PHE A 3 -14.96 -45.23 -7.08
C PHE A 3 -14.35 -43.95 -6.47
N SER A 4 -14.27 -42.85 -7.24
CA SER A 4 -14.07 -41.51 -6.64
C SER A 4 -14.46 -40.33 -7.54
N GLU A 5 -14.55 -40.48 -8.86
CA GLU A 5 -14.89 -39.34 -9.73
C GLU A 5 -16.40 -39.06 -9.87
N GLY A 6 -17.26 -40.00 -9.50
CA GLY A 6 -18.71 -39.92 -9.76
C GLY A 6 -19.53 -38.98 -8.87
N ILE A 7 -19.02 -38.53 -7.71
CA ILE A 7 -19.86 -37.84 -6.70
C ILE A 7 -19.71 -36.30 -6.75
N ARG A 8 -18.67 -35.75 -7.37
CA ARG A 8 -18.45 -34.29 -7.42
C ARG A 8 -19.25 -33.56 -8.52
N SER A 9 -19.90 -34.31 -9.42
CA SER A 9 -20.61 -33.74 -10.58
C SER A 9 -22.06 -33.32 -10.29
N ILE A 10 -22.67 -33.76 -9.18
CA ILE A 10 -24.13 -33.63 -8.99
C ILE A 10 -24.53 -32.27 -8.38
N PHE A 11 -23.59 -31.56 -7.76
CA PHE A 11 -23.82 -30.22 -7.17
C PHE A 11 -22.94 -29.11 -7.77
N ALA A 12 -22.21 -29.39 -8.84
CA ALA A 12 -21.38 -28.38 -9.48
C ALA A 12 -22.24 -27.49 -10.38
N SER A 13 -22.37 -26.20 -10.04
CA SER A 13 -23.04 -25.19 -10.89
C SER A 13 -22.29 -24.95 -12.20
N HIS A 14 -21.07 -25.47 -12.33
CA HIS A 14 -20.17 -25.26 -13.46
C HIS A 14 -19.44 -26.54 -13.88
N PRO A 15 -19.05 -26.66 -15.16
CA PRO A 15 -18.27 -27.80 -15.63
C PRO A 15 -16.86 -27.83 -15.00
N PRO A 16 -16.21 -29.01 -14.97
CA PRO A 16 -14.86 -29.20 -14.43
C PRO A 16 -13.83 -28.20 -14.95
N LEU A 17 -12.81 -27.93 -14.13
CA LEU A 17 -11.78 -26.91 -14.36
C LEU A 17 -11.12 -27.09 -15.74
N GLU A 18 -10.82 -28.32 -16.12
CA GLU A 18 -10.17 -28.69 -17.39
C GLU A 18 -11.04 -28.29 -18.58
N LYS A 19 -12.36 -28.51 -18.49
CA LYS A 19 -13.32 -28.10 -19.53
C LYS A 19 -13.47 -26.58 -19.61
N ARG A 20 -13.27 -25.87 -18.49
CA ARG A 20 -13.28 -24.40 -18.47
C ARG A 20 -12.01 -23.85 -19.14
N ILE A 21 -10.85 -24.42 -18.85
CA ILE A 21 -9.56 -24.01 -19.44
C ILE A 21 -9.55 -24.26 -20.95
N GLN A 22 -10.05 -25.41 -21.42
CA GLN A 22 -10.14 -25.71 -22.86
C GLN A 22 -11.05 -24.76 -23.65
N ARG A 23 -12.08 -24.18 -23.03
CA ARG A 23 -12.94 -23.18 -23.69
C ARG A 23 -12.24 -21.84 -23.90
N ILE A 24 -11.29 -21.51 -23.02
CA ILE A 24 -10.54 -20.26 -23.08
C ILE A 24 -9.32 -20.42 -23.99
N GLN A 25 -8.68 -21.60 -23.95
CA GLN A 25 -7.45 -21.87 -24.67
C GLN A 25 -7.60 -23.16 -25.50
N ALA A 26 -7.86 -22.99 -26.80
CA ALA A 26 -7.90 -24.11 -27.74
C ALA A 26 -6.50 -24.74 -27.84
N GLY A 27 -6.39 -26.04 -27.50
CA GLY A 27 -5.14 -26.80 -27.52
C GLY A 27 -4.47 -27.01 -26.16
N TRP A 28 -5.11 -26.63 -25.05
CA TRP A 28 -4.57 -26.90 -23.71
C TRP A 28 -4.49 -28.41 -23.41
N VAL A 29 -3.31 -28.87 -22.99
CA VAL A 29 -3.02 -30.24 -22.57
C VAL A 29 -2.71 -30.24 -21.07
N PRO A 30 -3.34 -31.10 -20.25
CA PRO A 30 -3.06 -31.15 -18.81
C PRO A 30 -1.62 -31.62 -18.57
N SER A 31 -0.80 -30.76 -17.96
CA SER A 31 0.48 -31.17 -17.38
C SER A 31 0.20 -31.88 -16.06
N LYS A 32 0.69 -33.12 -15.89
CA LYS A 32 0.74 -33.78 -14.59
C LYS A 32 1.83 -33.10 -13.77
N SER A 33 1.50 -32.01 -13.06
CA SER A 33 2.37 -31.54 -11.99
C SER A 33 2.36 -32.59 -10.87
N SER A 34 3.55 -33.06 -10.52
CA SER A 34 3.77 -33.88 -9.34
C SER A 34 3.31 -33.10 -8.11
N SER A 35 2.36 -33.66 -7.37
CA SER A 35 1.97 -33.18 -6.05
C SER A 35 3.21 -33.08 -5.17
N VAL A 36 3.59 -31.87 -4.77
CA VAL A 36 4.56 -31.67 -3.70
C VAL A 36 3.91 -32.21 -2.43
N ALA A 37 4.37 -33.37 -1.99
CA ALA A 37 4.03 -33.91 -0.70
C ALA A 37 4.61 -32.99 0.37
N VAL A 38 3.76 -32.32 1.13
CA VAL A 38 4.14 -31.65 2.37
C VAL A 38 4.49 -32.76 3.37
N THR A 39 5.77 -33.10 3.46
CA THR A 39 6.28 -33.95 4.54
C THR A 39 6.40 -33.10 5.79
N GLY A 40 5.47 -33.31 6.73
CA GLY A 40 5.63 -32.84 8.10
C GLY A 40 6.85 -33.52 8.73
N GLY A 41 7.90 -32.73 8.99
CA GLY A 41 9.08 -33.14 9.72
C GLY A 41 9.22 -32.23 10.93
N GLY A 42 8.84 -32.73 12.11
CA GLY A 42 9.26 -32.15 13.37
C GLY A 42 10.75 -32.41 13.58
N ALA A 43 11.48 -31.36 13.97
CA ALA A 43 12.80 -31.46 14.56
C ALA A 43 13.05 -30.24 15.46
N ASP A 44 13.01 -30.49 16.76
CA ASP A 44 13.80 -29.92 17.85
C ASP A 44 14.28 -28.45 17.79
N MET A 45 13.68 -27.67 18.68
CA MET A 45 14.33 -26.96 19.80
C MET A 45 15.82 -26.64 19.65
N ALA A 46 16.12 -25.37 19.37
CA ALA A 46 17.27 -24.69 19.94
C ALA A 46 16.90 -23.26 20.31
N MET A 47 16.87 -23.03 21.62
CA MET A 47 16.65 -21.76 22.30
C MET A 47 17.76 -20.74 22.01
N GLY A 48 17.38 -19.47 21.90
CA GLY A 48 18.26 -18.35 22.25
C GLY A 48 18.07 -17.11 21.39
N PHE A 49 17.32 -16.12 21.87
CA PHE A 49 17.94 -14.87 22.31
C PHE A 49 17.01 -14.11 23.25
N THR A 50 17.63 -13.57 24.29
CA THR A 50 17.05 -12.98 25.47
C THR A 50 16.49 -11.59 25.20
N SER A 51 15.28 -11.34 25.71
CA SER A 51 14.71 -10.01 25.88
C SER A 51 15.57 -9.18 26.84
N ALA A 52 15.89 -7.96 26.44
CA ALA A 52 16.33 -6.91 27.36
C ALA A 52 15.54 -5.64 27.01
N MET A 53 14.46 -5.42 27.76
CA MET A 53 13.76 -4.14 27.81
C MET A 53 14.51 -3.20 28.75
N THR A 54 14.82 -1.99 28.28
CA THR A 54 14.82 -0.76 29.08
C THR A 54 14.44 0.42 28.18
N PRO A 55 13.74 1.45 28.69
CA PRO A 55 13.04 2.44 27.88
C PRO A 55 13.86 3.71 27.60
N SER A 56 13.38 4.47 26.61
CA SER A 56 13.59 5.92 26.37
C SER A 56 14.77 6.32 25.49
N ALA A 57 14.47 6.68 24.23
CA ALA A 57 15.00 7.82 23.48
C ALA A 57 14.24 7.90 22.14
N GLU A 58 14.14 9.10 21.57
CA GLU A 58 13.38 9.45 20.35
C GLU A 58 13.38 8.36 19.26
N ALA A 59 12.20 8.10 18.69
CA ALA A 59 11.99 7.09 17.67
C ALA A 59 12.82 7.42 16.42
N ALA A 60 13.99 6.78 16.30
CA ALA A 60 14.68 6.64 15.05
C ALA A 60 13.74 5.97 14.02
N PRO A 61 13.76 6.37 12.75
CA PRO A 61 12.95 5.70 11.74
C PRO A 61 13.33 4.23 11.70
N ALA A 62 12.36 3.34 11.88
CA ALA A 62 12.59 1.92 11.71
C ALA A 62 12.92 1.67 10.23
N THR A 63 14.16 1.29 9.93
CA THR A 63 14.61 0.97 8.57
C THR A 63 14.46 -0.53 8.28
N ILE A 64 14.24 -0.87 7.02
CA ILE A 64 14.25 -2.22 6.47
C ILE A 64 15.51 -2.34 5.62
N ARG A 65 16.39 -3.31 5.93
CA ARG A 65 17.57 -3.55 5.10
C ARG A 65 17.20 -4.35 3.88
N VAL A 66 17.48 -3.82 2.71
CA VAL A 66 17.23 -4.50 1.45
C VAL A 66 18.55 -5.02 0.91
N GLU A 67 18.72 -6.35 0.91
CA GLU A 67 19.98 -6.97 0.50
C GLU A 67 20.24 -6.87 -1.02
N ASN A 68 19.20 -6.65 -1.84
CA ASN A 68 19.36 -6.56 -3.30
C ASN A 68 18.28 -5.72 -4.02
N VAL A 69 18.67 -4.54 -4.50
CA VAL A 69 17.82 -3.60 -5.25
C VAL A 69 17.30 -4.21 -6.57
N GLU A 70 18.12 -5.00 -7.27
CA GLU A 70 17.70 -5.67 -8.51
C GLU A 70 16.62 -6.72 -8.24
N GLN A 71 16.66 -7.39 -7.07
CA GLN A 71 15.59 -8.32 -6.69
C GLN A 71 14.28 -7.59 -6.42
N VAL A 72 14.28 -6.43 -5.74
CA VAL A 72 13.05 -5.64 -5.54
C VAL A 72 12.47 -5.20 -6.88
N ILE A 73 13.30 -4.69 -7.80
CA ILE A 73 12.87 -4.27 -9.14
C ILE A 73 12.31 -5.45 -9.96
N ASN A 74 12.96 -6.60 -9.91
CA ASN A 74 12.53 -7.80 -10.63
C ASN A 74 11.27 -8.43 -10.01
N ASN A 75 11.07 -8.27 -8.70
CA ASN A 75 9.91 -8.78 -7.98
C ASN A 75 8.69 -7.83 -8.04
N VAL A 76 8.80 -6.63 -8.64
CA VAL A 76 7.64 -5.75 -8.85
C VAL A 76 6.62 -6.48 -9.74
N GLY A 77 5.50 -6.86 -9.15
CA GLY A 77 4.44 -7.62 -9.81
C GLY A 77 4.57 -9.16 -9.71
N GLU A 78 5.60 -9.69 -9.06
CA GLU A 78 5.75 -11.12 -8.75
C GLU A 78 5.49 -11.43 -7.28
N ILE A 79 4.87 -12.59 -6.99
CA ILE A 79 4.57 -13.04 -5.62
C ILE A 79 5.51 -14.21 -5.28
N SER A 80 6.45 -13.98 -4.36
CA SER A 80 7.37 -15.02 -3.89
C SER A 80 6.79 -15.78 -2.67
N PRO A 81 7.15 -17.05 -2.43
CA PRO A 81 6.73 -17.78 -1.23
C PRO A 81 7.20 -17.13 0.08
N HIS A 82 8.36 -16.46 0.06
CA HIS A 82 8.89 -15.73 1.20
C HIS A 82 8.01 -14.53 1.54
N ALA A 83 7.67 -13.71 0.55
CA ALA A 83 6.78 -12.56 0.71
C ALA A 83 5.39 -12.98 1.23
N VAL A 84 4.89 -14.16 0.84
CA VAL A 84 3.64 -14.72 1.38
C VAL A 84 3.79 -15.10 2.86
N ALA A 85 4.90 -15.74 3.26
CA ALA A 85 5.14 -16.11 4.65
C ALA A 85 5.28 -14.86 5.55
N TYR A 86 6.04 -13.86 5.09
CA TYR A 86 6.17 -12.58 5.77
C TYR A 86 4.84 -11.86 5.93
N ALA A 87 4.03 -11.80 4.86
CA ALA A 87 2.68 -11.22 4.94
C ALA A 87 1.78 -11.96 5.92
N ALA A 88 1.86 -13.29 5.99
CA ALA A 88 1.07 -14.08 6.93
C ALA A 88 1.48 -13.81 8.39
N ASP A 89 2.78 -13.71 8.68
CA ASP A 89 3.27 -13.38 10.01
C ASP A 89 2.82 -11.97 10.44
N LEU A 90 2.96 -10.99 9.55
CA LEU A 90 2.53 -9.61 9.78
C LEU A 90 1.03 -9.51 10.11
N LEU A 91 0.19 -10.28 9.40
CA LEU A 91 -1.25 -10.33 9.64
C LEU A 91 -1.61 -11.04 10.96
N ASN A 92 -0.89 -12.11 11.33
CA ASN A 92 -1.13 -12.82 12.59
C ASN A 92 -0.83 -11.96 13.83
N GLN A 93 -0.02 -10.93 13.67
CA GLN A 93 0.30 -9.98 14.73
C GLN A 93 -0.73 -8.84 14.87
N ILE A 94 -1.72 -8.73 13.96
CA ILE A 94 -2.78 -7.72 14.05
C ILE A 94 -3.88 -8.20 15.00
N PRO A 95 -4.36 -7.38 15.94
CA PRO A 95 -5.48 -7.72 16.81
C PRO A 95 -6.72 -8.15 16.02
N GLU A 96 -7.35 -9.26 16.42
CA GLU A 96 -8.53 -9.83 15.75
C GLU A 96 -9.69 -8.82 15.65
N SER A 97 -9.83 -7.93 16.64
CA SER A 97 -10.82 -6.84 16.61
C SER A 97 -10.64 -5.90 15.42
N LEU A 98 -9.40 -5.60 15.03
CA LEU A 98 -9.09 -4.72 13.90
C LEU A 98 -9.22 -5.47 12.57
N LEU A 99 -8.79 -6.74 12.52
CA LEU A 99 -9.01 -7.60 11.36
C LEU A 99 -10.51 -7.80 11.06
N GLY A 100 -11.31 -8.05 12.10
CA GLY A 100 -12.76 -8.12 11.99
C GLY A 100 -13.35 -6.79 11.51
N ALA A 101 -12.87 -5.67 12.06
CA ALA A 101 -13.31 -4.34 11.66
C ALA A 101 -13.04 -4.04 10.17
N ALA A 102 -11.93 -4.55 9.61
CA ALA A 102 -11.58 -4.38 8.20
C ALA A 102 -12.48 -5.17 7.23
N HIS A 103 -13.28 -6.13 7.69
CA HIS A 103 -14.14 -6.92 6.80
C HIS A 103 -15.58 -6.38 6.68
N ASP A 104 -15.98 -5.42 7.52
CA ASP A 104 -17.32 -4.83 7.47
C ASP A 104 -17.29 -3.37 7.00
N VAL A 105 -18.30 -2.97 6.21
CA VAL A 105 -18.37 -1.65 5.56
C VAL A 105 -18.52 -0.51 6.58
N TYR A 106 -19.23 -0.74 7.68
CA TYR A 106 -19.41 0.26 8.73
C TYR A 106 -18.17 0.41 9.58
N THR A 107 -17.61 -0.71 10.07
CA THR A 107 -16.43 -0.70 10.92
C THR A 107 -15.15 -0.33 10.17
N SER A 108 -15.02 -0.67 8.88
CA SER A 108 -13.88 -0.26 8.06
C SER A 108 -13.78 1.25 7.94
N ARG A 109 -14.91 1.96 7.85
CA ARG A 109 -14.90 3.43 7.83
C ARG A 109 -14.39 4.02 9.14
N ALA A 110 -14.84 3.48 10.26
CA ALA A 110 -14.36 3.87 11.58
C ALA A 110 -12.86 3.60 11.73
N LEU A 111 -12.38 2.47 11.17
CA LEU A 111 -10.97 2.11 11.14
C LEU A 111 -10.12 3.12 10.35
N ILE A 112 -10.56 3.55 9.16
CA ILE A 112 -9.86 4.59 8.39
C ILE A 112 -9.78 5.91 9.15
N PHE A 113 -10.87 6.32 9.81
CA PHE A 113 -10.83 7.54 10.62
C PHE A 113 -9.92 7.40 11.82
N ALA A 114 -9.87 6.22 12.43
CA ALA A 114 -8.98 5.95 13.55
C ALA A 114 -7.49 6.03 13.15
N PHE A 115 -7.11 5.62 11.93
CA PHE A 115 -5.75 5.84 11.41
C PHE A 115 -5.38 7.32 11.26
N LEU A 116 -6.37 8.20 11.12
CA LEU A 116 -6.16 9.64 10.91
C LEU A 116 -6.24 10.44 12.22
N LEU A 117 -6.63 9.81 13.33
CA LEU A 117 -6.66 10.49 14.61
C LEU A 117 -5.23 10.78 15.05
N ASP A 118 -4.98 12.03 15.44
CA ASP A 118 -3.70 12.42 16.01
C ASP A 118 -3.55 11.85 17.43
N ASP A 119 -2.41 11.23 17.70
CA ASP A 119 -2.07 10.61 18.99
C ASP A 119 -1.24 11.53 19.90
N HIS A 120 -0.75 12.67 19.40
CA HIS A 120 0.21 13.54 20.07
C HIS A 120 -0.31 14.98 20.29
N ASP A 121 -1.14 15.51 19.40
CA ASP A 121 -1.77 16.83 19.52
C ASP A 121 -3.25 16.70 19.90
N ASP A 122 -3.52 16.87 21.20
CA ASP A 122 -4.87 16.85 21.76
C ASP A 122 -5.82 17.88 21.10
N ALA A 123 -5.30 19.03 20.65
CA ALA A 123 -6.11 20.06 20.01
C ALA A 123 -6.47 19.70 18.56
N ALA A 124 -5.54 19.08 17.83
CA ALA A 124 -5.82 18.49 16.51
C ALA A 124 -6.83 17.34 16.65
N ARG A 125 -6.59 16.42 17.60
CA ARG A 125 -7.47 15.28 17.89
C ARG A 125 -8.89 15.71 18.25
N ALA A 126 -9.05 16.75 19.08
CA ALA A 126 -10.36 17.27 19.44
C ALA A 126 -11.15 17.76 18.21
N LYS A 127 -10.51 18.51 17.31
CA LYS A 127 -11.13 18.96 16.05
C LYS A 127 -11.49 17.78 15.14
N GLN A 128 -10.62 16.78 15.05
CA GLN A 128 -10.89 15.58 14.25
C GLN A 128 -12.09 14.81 14.78
N LEU A 129 -12.23 14.68 16.11
CA LEU A 129 -13.40 14.05 16.73
C LEU A 129 -14.69 14.85 16.45
N GLU A 130 -14.65 16.18 16.44
CA GLU A 130 -15.78 17.02 16.02
C GLU A 130 -16.20 16.75 14.56
N ILE A 131 -15.22 16.62 13.66
CA ILE A 131 -15.47 16.27 12.24
C ILE A 131 -16.11 14.88 12.13
N ILE A 132 -15.61 13.88 12.85
CA ILE A 132 -16.18 12.51 12.87
C ILE A 132 -17.61 12.53 13.41
N ASN A 133 -17.89 13.35 14.43
CA ASN A 133 -19.22 13.52 14.99
C ASN A 133 -20.21 14.13 13.98
N GLY A 134 -19.75 14.99 13.06
CA GLY A 134 -20.56 15.47 11.93
C GLY A 134 -20.84 14.41 10.85
N TYR A 135 -20.01 13.36 10.78
CA TYR A 135 -20.16 12.29 9.79
C TYR A 135 -21.15 11.20 10.23
N GLY A 136 -21.01 10.71 11.46
CA GLY A 136 -21.68 9.52 11.97
C GLY A 136 -22.52 9.78 13.22
N SER A 137 -22.95 8.69 13.88
CA SER A 137 -23.64 8.76 15.17
C SER A 137 -22.64 8.80 16.33
N SER A 138 -23.12 9.02 17.55
CA SER A 138 -22.31 8.94 18.77
C SER A 138 -21.57 7.60 18.91
N GLU A 139 -22.22 6.51 18.53
CA GLU A 139 -21.64 5.16 18.56
C GLU A 139 -20.48 5.04 17.57
N PHE A 140 -20.58 5.71 16.42
CA PHE A 140 -19.53 5.71 15.41
C PHE A 140 -18.28 6.47 15.89
N VAL A 141 -18.45 7.60 16.58
CA VAL A 141 -17.33 8.36 17.18
C VAL A 141 -16.63 7.53 18.26
N GLN A 142 -17.40 6.87 19.12
CA GLN A 142 -16.87 5.98 20.15
C GLN A 142 -16.08 4.83 19.54
N LEU A 143 -16.61 4.23 18.47
CA LEU A 143 -15.95 3.15 17.76
C LEU A 143 -14.61 3.58 17.14
N SER A 144 -14.57 4.71 16.43
CA SER A 144 -13.32 5.25 15.86
C SER A 144 -12.29 5.56 16.95
N THR A 145 -12.74 6.09 18.09
CA THR A 145 -11.86 6.39 19.24
C THR A 145 -11.30 5.10 19.86
N GLN A 146 -12.13 4.08 20.00
CA GLN A 146 -11.72 2.76 20.52
C GLN A 146 -10.67 2.12 19.61
N TYR A 147 -10.87 2.18 18.28
CA TYR A 147 -9.88 1.68 17.33
C TYR A 147 -8.58 2.46 17.39
N GLY A 148 -8.61 3.79 17.59
CA GLY A 148 -7.39 4.59 17.76
C GLY A 148 -6.50 4.05 18.89
N GLY A 149 -7.10 3.71 20.04
CA GLY A 149 -6.35 3.11 21.15
C GLY A 149 -5.73 1.74 20.82
N ALA A 150 -6.39 0.92 20.00
CA ALA A 150 -5.84 -0.35 19.54
C ALA A 150 -4.75 -0.15 18.47
N ILE A 151 -4.92 0.83 17.59
CA ILE A 151 -3.94 1.20 16.54
C ILE A 151 -2.65 1.72 17.14
N ALA A 152 -2.70 2.43 18.27
CA ALA A 152 -1.49 2.89 18.98
C ALA A 152 -0.54 1.74 19.40
N SER A 153 -1.02 0.50 19.44
CA SER A 153 -0.20 -0.70 19.70
C SER A 153 0.25 -1.45 18.45
N LEU A 154 -0.17 -1.03 17.26
CA LEU A 154 0.24 -1.64 15.99
C LEU A 154 1.64 -1.18 15.61
N ASP A 155 2.41 -2.09 15.01
CA ASP A 155 3.56 -1.70 14.21
C ASP A 155 3.07 -0.96 12.97
N ARG A 156 3.73 0.15 12.63
CA ARG A 156 3.37 0.97 11.47
C ARG A 156 3.33 0.15 10.17
N ARG A 157 4.17 -0.88 10.03
CA ARG A 157 4.20 -1.81 8.89
C ARG A 157 2.89 -2.55 8.69
N GLN A 158 2.05 -2.68 9.72
CA GLN A 158 0.77 -3.40 9.68
C GLN A 158 -0.39 -2.54 9.17
N VAL A 159 -0.24 -1.21 9.15
CA VAL A 159 -1.34 -0.29 8.85
C VAL A 159 -1.80 -0.38 7.39
N LEU A 160 -0.88 -0.36 6.43
CA LEU A 160 -1.23 -0.53 5.01
C LEU A 160 -1.79 -1.92 4.69
N PRO A 161 -1.23 -3.04 5.18
CA PRO A 161 -1.87 -4.36 5.06
C PRO A 161 -3.30 -4.40 5.59
N LEU A 162 -3.55 -3.77 6.73
CA LEU A 162 -4.89 -3.68 7.31
C LEU A 162 -5.83 -2.82 6.45
N PHE A 163 -5.33 -1.72 5.89
CA PHE A 163 -6.05 -0.93 4.89
C PHE A 163 -6.41 -1.76 3.65
N GLU A 164 -5.50 -2.58 3.13
CA GLU A 164 -5.75 -3.42 1.95
C GLU A 164 -6.89 -4.42 2.18
N ILE A 165 -7.04 -4.93 3.40
CA ILE A 165 -8.19 -5.76 3.78
C ILE A 165 -9.46 -4.90 3.81
N ALA A 166 -9.41 -3.75 4.48
CA ALA A 166 -10.52 -2.79 4.58
C ALA A 166 -11.03 -2.33 3.21
N ARG A 167 -10.12 -2.26 2.24
CA ARG A 167 -10.39 -1.84 0.87
C ARG A 167 -11.56 -2.59 0.23
N HIS A 168 -11.65 -3.90 0.46
CA HIS A 168 -12.71 -4.74 -0.11
C HIS A 168 -14.09 -4.35 0.44
N ALA A 169 -14.19 -4.16 1.76
CA ALA A 169 -15.44 -3.70 2.38
C ALA A 169 -15.78 -2.26 1.98
N LEU A 170 -14.79 -1.38 1.88
CA LEU A 170 -15.00 0.01 1.44
C LEU A 170 -15.54 0.10 0.01
N ALA A 171 -15.18 -0.85 -0.86
CA ALA A 171 -15.67 -0.89 -2.24
C ALA A 171 -17.18 -1.15 -2.36
N ASP A 172 -17.81 -1.75 -1.33
CA ASP A 172 -19.26 -2.03 -1.29
C ASP A 172 -20.11 -0.80 -0.92
N MET A 173 -19.50 0.35 -0.64
CA MET A 173 -20.22 1.59 -0.37
C MET A 173 -20.97 2.11 -1.59
N SER A 174 -22.13 2.72 -1.36
CA SER A 174 -22.83 3.47 -2.41
C SER A 174 -22.02 4.73 -2.80
N GLN A 175 -22.25 5.24 -4.01
CA GLN A 175 -21.55 6.43 -4.50
C GLN A 175 -21.72 7.65 -3.57
N SER A 176 -22.92 7.87 -3.03
CA SER A 176 -23.18 8.98 -2.10
C SER A 176 -22.48 8.80 -0.76
N GLN A 177 -22.42 7.55 -0.25
CA GLN A 177 -21.66 7.21 0.95
C GLN A 177 -20.16 7.44 0.74
N GLY A 178 -19.62 7.00 -0.41
CA GLY A 178 -18.21 7.19 -0.77
C GLY A 178 -17.82 8.67 -0.89
N ILE A 179 -18.66 9.50 -1.54
CA ILE A 179 -18.42 10.96 -1.64
C ILE A 179 -18.42 11.60 -0.24
N LYS A 180 -19.42 11.30 0.59
CA LYS A 180 -19.48 11.84 1.96
C LYS A 180 -18.23 11.44 2.74
N PHE A 181 -17.85 10.17 2.66
CA PHE A 181 -16.68 9.63 3.35
C PHE A 181 -15.37 10.29 2.91
N LEU A 182 -15.12 10.43 1.61
CA LEU A 182 -13.92 11.10 1.10
C LEU A 182 -13.84 12.58 1.49
N ASN A 183 -14.98 13.28 1.49
CA ASN A 183 -15.01 14.68 1.93
C ASN A 183 -14.61 14.79 3.40
N THR A 184 -15.15 13.91 4.26
CA THR A 184 -14.79 13.86 5.68
C THR A 184 -13.32 13.48 5.89
N ILE A 185 -12.77 12.49 5.18
CA ILE A 185 -11.32 12.20 5.25
C ILE A 185 -10.51 13.44 4.90
N ASN A 186 -10.86 14.13 3.82
CA ASN A 186 -10.17 15.35 3.40
C ASN A 186 -10.28 16.48 4.44
N GLU A 187 -11.36 16.56 5.21
CA GLU A 187 -11.46 17.49 6.35
C GLU A 187 -10.58 17.06 7.52
N LEU A 188 -10.53 15.77 7.85
CA LEU A 188 -9.69 15.21 8.92
C LEU A 188 -8.20 15.48 8.68
N VAL A 189 -7.72 15.17 7.48
CA VAL A 189 -6.33 15.38 7.05
C VAL A 189 -5.94 16.87 6.99
N LYS A 190 -6.91 17.78 7.07
CA LYS A 190 -6.67 19.24 7.05
C LYS A 190 -6.89 19.90 8.41
N ALA A 191 -7.25 19.13 9.44
CA ALA A 191 -7.68 19.66 10.73
C ALA A 191 -6.57 20.41 11.49
N ASP A 192 -5.33 19.94 11.35
CA ASP A 192 -4.10 20.46 11.95
C ASP A 192 -3.33 21.45 11.02
N ARG A 193 -3.76 21.57 9.75
CA ARG A 193 -3.11 22.35 8.68
C ARG A 193 -1.74 21.82 8.24
N HIS A 194 -1.41 20.58 8.58
CA HIS A 194 -0.22 19.90 8.10
C HIS A 194 -0.64 18.55 7.52
N ILE A 195 -0.21 18.24 6.30
CA ILE A 195 -0.54 16.94 5.68
C ILE A 195 0.72 16.09 5.73
N SER A 196 0.72 15.09 6.60
CA SER A 196 1.77 14.08 6.63
C SER A 196 1.74 13.22 5.37
N MET A 197 2.86 12.57 5.05
CA MET A 197 2.93 11.68 3.89
C MET A 197 1.94 10.52 4.01
N PHE A 198 1.78 9.99 5.22
CA PHE A 198 0.87 8.91 5.52
C PHE A 198 -0.59 9.27 5.30
N GLU A 199 -1.03 10.42 5.82
CA GLU A 199 -2.40 10.90 5.61
C GLU A 199 -2.70 11.11 4.13
N TRP A 200 -1.72 11.64 3.38
CA TRP A 200 -1.83 11.79 1.95
C TRP A 200 -1.96 10.43 1.24
N VAL A 201 -1.12 9.45 1.60
CA VAL A 201 -1.16 8.08 1.10
C VAL A 201 -2.53 7.46 1.38
N LEU A 202 -3.01 7.52 2.63
CA LEU A 202 -4.26 6.91 3.05
C LEU A 202 -5.46 7.54 2.33
N TYR A 203 -5.49 8.87 2.20
CA TYR A 203 -6.51 9.57 1.43
C TYR A 203 -6.50 9.14 -0.04
N ARG A 204 -5.32 9.03 -0.65
CA ARG A 204 -5.19 8.64 -2.07
C ARG A 204 -5.60 7.21 -2.33
N LEU A 205 -5.17 6.27 -1.50
CA LEU A 205 -5.57 4.87 -1.58
C LEU A 205 -7.08 4.71 -1.37
N THR A 206 -7.65 5.43 -0.41
CA THR A 206 -9.10 5.43 -0.17
C THR A 206 -9.86 6.00 -1.37
N LYS A 207 -9.42 7.15 -1.89
CA LYS A 207 -10.01 7.75 -3.10
C LYS A 207 -9.96 6.79 -4.28
N ARG A 208 -8.82 6.15 -4.50
CA ARG A 208 -8.64 5.17 -5.57
C ARG A 208 -9.60 4.00 -5.43
N THR A 209 -9.77 3.46 -4.23
CA THR A 209 -10.69 2.36 -3.92
C THR A 209 -12.13 2.68 -4.31
N LEU A 210 -12.57 3.89 -4.00
CA LEU A 210 -13.93 4.35 -4.27
C LEU A 210 -14.12 4.80 -5.72
N ASP A 211 -13.05 5.26 -6.37
CA ASP A 211 -13.04 5.57 -7.80
C ASP A 211 -13.02 4.29 -8.67
N ILE A 212 -12.44 3.18 -8.20
CA ILE A 212 -12.40 1.91 -8.95
C ILE A 212 -13.81 1.38 -9.25
N SER A 213 -14.79 1.61 -8.37
CA SER A 213 -16.18 1.21 -8.64
C SER A 213 -16.84 2.00 -9.78
N THR A 214 -16.33 3.21 -10.10
CA THR A 214 -16.96 4.12 -11.07
C THR A 214 -16.18 4.31 -12.37
N ASN A 215 -14.85 4.12 -12.38
CA ASN A 215 -13.98 4.60 -13.47
C ASN A 215 -13.09 3.53 -14.16
N ALA A 216 -13.18 2.24 -13.81
CA ALA A 216 -12.35 1.18 -14.40
C ALA A 216 -12.34 1.15 -15.95
N GLN A 217 -13.39 1.66 -16.60
CA GLN A 217 -13.48 1.73 -18.06
C GLN A 217 -12.82 2.96 -18.71
N ARG A 218 -12.50 4.03 -17.97
CA ARG A 218 -11.88 5.25 -18.53
C ARG A 218 -10.36 5.19 -18.60
N SER A 219 -9.69 4.49 -17.67
CA SER A 219 -8.21 4.46 -17.59
C SER A 219 -7.53 3.68 -18.73
N LEU A 220 -8.17 2.62 -19.26
CA LEU A 220 -7.56 1.77 -20.28
C LEU A 220 -7.52 2.39 -21.68
N LYS A 221 -8.40 3.35 -22.00
CA LYS A 221 -8.46 3.96 -23.35
C LYS A 221 -7.52 5.16 -23.55
N ALA A 222 -6.88 5.66 -22.49
CA ALA A 222 -6.23 6.97 -22.51
C ALA A 222 -4.73 6.97 -22.13
N ALA A 223 -4.14 5.83 -21.76
CA ALA A 223 -2.73 5.71 -21.38
C ALA A 223 -1.79 5.83 -22.61
N LYS A 224 -1.55 7.05 -23.07
CA LYS A 224 -0.71 7.36 -24.24
C LYS A 224 0.45 8.31 -23.91
N ALA A 225 0.50 8.84 -22.70
CA ALA A 225 1.56 9.78 -22.31
C ALA A 225 2.90 9.04 -22.18
N THR A 226 3.97 9.74 -22.54
CA THR A 226 5.34 9.28 -22.34
C THR A 226 5.90 9.87 -21.07
N ILE A 227 6.90 9.23 -20.44
CA ILE A 227 7.49 9.77 -19.22
C ILE A 227 8.09 11.17 -19.43
N ALA A 228 8.73 11.38 -20.59
CA ALA A 228 9.29 12.68 -20.97
C ALA A 228 8.22 13.77 -21.09
N SER A 229 7.00 13.44 -21.54
CA SER A 229 5.88 14.39 -21.59
C SER A 229 5.31 14.75 -20.21
N GLN A 230 5.63 13.95 -19.18
CA GLN A 230 5.22 14.14 -17.78
C GLN A 230 6.42 14.45 -16.88
N HIS A 231 7.41 15.17 -17.42
CA HIS A 231 8.66 15.44 -16.73
C HIS A 231 8.46 16.18 -15.40
N VAL A 232 7.57 17.18 -15.33
CA VAL A 232 7.31 17.92 -14.08
C VAL A 232 6.68 17.03 -12.99
N PRO A 233 5.57 16.29 -13.26
CA PRO A 233 5.05 15.32 -12.29
C PRO A 233 6.07 14.28 -11.84
N ALA A 234 6.90 13.76 -12.75
CA ALA A 234 7.91 12.76 -12.42
C ALA A 234 9.01 13.34 -11.51
N SER A 235 9.54 14.53 -11.83
CA SER A 235 10.51 15.24 -10.98
C SER A 235 9.96 15.49 -9.58
N LYS A 236 8.69 15.90 -9.47
CA LYS A 236 8.03 16.11 -8.18
C LYS A 236 7.92 14.84 -7.35
N LEU A 237 7.47 13.76 -7.96
CA LEU A 237 7.34 12.47 -7.28
C LEU A 237 8.69 11.96 -6.77
N LEU A 238 9.71 11.95 -7.63
CA LEU A 238 11.05 11.46 -7.24
C LEU A 238 11.71 12.35 -6.20
N SER A 239 11.55 13.68 -6.27
CA SER A 239 12.07 14.59 -5.25
C SER A 239 11.44 14.33 -3.88
N VAL A 240 10.12 14.13 -3.84
CA VAL A 240 9.42 13.84 -2.58
C VAL A 240 9.85 12.49 -2.00
N LEU A 241 10.09 11.48 -2.85
CA LEU A 241 10.63 10.19 -2.40
C LEU A 241 12.04 10.34 -1.79
N CYS A 242 12.97 11.00 -2.50
CA CYS A 242 14.33 11.23 -1.99
C CYS A 242 14.35 11.98 -0.65
N HIS A 243 13.51 13.02 -0.49
CA HIS A 243 13.46 13.79 0.76
C HIS A 243 12.66 13.11 1.87
N ALA A 244 11.83 12.11 1.56
CA ALA A 244 11.09 11.33 2.55
C ALA A 244 11.96 10.27 3.26
N GLY A 245 13.03 9.82 2.61
CA GLY A 245 13.96 8.82 3.13
C GLY A 245 15.19 9.34 3.83
N HIS A 246 15.72 10.45 3.32
CA HIS A 246 16.96 11.01 3.80
C HIS A 246 16.68 12.29 4.57
N ASP A 247 17.17 12.40 5.80
CA ASP A 247 17.16 13.68 6.54
C ASP A 247 18.29 14.61 6.07
N ASP A 248 19.41 14.04 5.63
CA ASP A 248 20.55 14.79 5.07
C ASP A 248 20.25 15.22 3.63
N PRO A 249 20.25 16.54 3.33
CA PRO A 249 20.11 17.04 1.96
C PRO A 249 21.14 16.48 0.98
N VAL A 250 22.35 16.16 1.44
CA VAL A 250 23.43 15.64 0.57
C VAL A 250 23.12 14.22 0.10
N GLU A 251 22.65 13.36 1.01
CA GLU A 251 22.22 12.00 0.65
C GLU A 251 20.98 12.02 -0.25
N ALA A 252 20.02 12.92 0.00
CA ALA A 252 18.87 13.11 -0.88
C ALA A 252 19.26 13.55 -2.30
N GLU A 253 20.23 14.47 -2.43
CA GLU A 253 20.72 14.92 -3.73
C GLU A 253 21.48 13.81 -4.47
N LYS A 254 22.28 13.02 -3.75
CA LYS A 254 22.98 11.86 -4.30
C LYS A 254 22.00 10.78 -4.78
N ALA A 255 21.00 10.43 -3.98
CA ALA A 255 19.93 9.50 -4.35
C ALA A 255 19.20 9.92 -5.63
N PHE A 256 18.91 11.22 -5.75
CA PHE A 256 18.27 11.78 -6.93
C PHE A 256 19.18 11.72 -8.16
N GLU A 257 20.47 12.02 -8.01
CA GLU A 257 21.44 11.97 -9.09
C GLU A 257 21.71 10.55 -9.59
N ASP A 258 21.74 9.58 -8.68
CA ASP A 258 21.87 8.16 -9.01
C ASP A 258 20.68 7.70 -9.86
N ALA A 259 19.45 8.02 -9.43
CA ALA A 259 18.24 7.75 -10.21
C ALA A 259 18.24 8.48 -11.56
N ARG A 260 18.72 9.72 -11.63
CA ARG A 260 18.86 10.48 -12.88
C ARG A 260 19.83 9.83 -13.84
N THR A 261 20.97 9.35 -13.33
CA THR A 261 22.01 8.68 -14.12
C THR A 261 21.52 7.33 -14.64
N GLN A 262 20.89 6.53 -13.78
CA GLN A 262 20.37 5.21 -14.14
C GLN A 262 19.24 5.27 -15.16
N THR A 263 18.35 6.26 -15.06
CA THR A 263 17.25 6.46 -16.01
C THR A 263 17.67 7.16 -17.29
N GLY A 264 18.78 7.91 -17.27
CA GLY A 264 19.21 8.79 -18.35
C GLY A 264 18.30 10.01 -18.55
N TRP A 265 17.46 10.36 -17.56
CA TRP A 265 16.49 11.45 -17.66
C TRP A 265 17.10 12.79 -17.24
N HIS A 266 17.90 13.38 -18.12
CA HIS A 266 18.55 14.67 -17.86
C HIS A 266 17.61 15.85 -17.58
N TRP A 267 16.31 15.70 -17.88
CA TRP A 267 15.26 16.69 -17.60
C TRP A 267 14.75 16.63 -16.16
N LEU A 268 15.16 15.64 -15.36
CA LEU A 268 14.83 15.56 -13.94
C LEU A 268 15.44 16.74 -13.17
N SER A 269 14.62 17.34 -12.31
CA SER A 269 15.02 18.46 -11.44
C SER A 269 14.61 18.15 -10.01
N LEU A 270 15.57 18.18 -9.11
CA LEU A 270 15.33 18.03 -7.68
C LEU A 270 14.66 19.29 -7.16
N LEU A 271 13.54 19.15 -6.44
CA LEU A 271 12.93 20.24 -5.68
C LEU A 271 13.67 20.45 -4.36
N SER A 272 13.54 21.65 -3.77
CA SER A 272 14.05 21.87 -2.43
C SER A 272 13.31 21.01 -1.41
N ARG A 273 13.89 20.84 -0.21
CA ARG A 273 13.24 20.10 0.88
C ARG A 273 11.91 20.74 1.27
N GLU A 274 11.86 22.07 1.32
CA GLU A 274 10.66 22.84 1.68
C GLU A 274 9.54 22.68 0.64
N GLU A 275 9.91 22.48 -0.62
CA GLU A 275 8.97 22.22 -1.71
C GLU A 275 8.56 20.74 -1.79
N SER A 276 9.29 19.82 -1.16
CA SER A 276 9.08 18.38 -1.27
C SER A 276 8.10 17.86 -0.22
N THR A 277 6.87 18.37 -0.28
CA THR A 277 5.79 18.03 0.65
C THR A 277 4.74 17.10 0.03
N ALA A 278 3.91 16.48 0.87
CA ALA A 278 2.75 15.72 0.40
C ALA A 278 1.81 16.56 -0.48
N MET A 279 1.71 17.87 -0.23
CA MET A 279 0.93 18.79 -1.07
C MET A 279 1.48 18.92 -2.48
N THR A 280 2.80 18.80 -2.67
CA THR A 280 3.45 18.87 -3.99
C THR A 280 3.07 17.69 -4.88
N LEU A 281 2.67 16.57 -4.29
CA LEU A 281 2.13 15.41 -5.00
C LEU A 281 0.65 15.60 -5.42
N ASN A 282 0.00 16.70 -5.05
CA ASN A 282 -1.32 17.03 -5.57
C ASN A 282 -1.22 17.37 -7.07
N GLY A 283 -1.99 16.66 -7.90
CA GLY A 283 -1.96 16.84 -9.34
C GLY A 283 -0.75 16.22 -10.04
N THR A 284 0.11 15.46 -9.34
CA THR A 284 1.18 14.67 -9.98
C THR A 284 0.70 13.28 -10.37
N ILE A 285 -0.12 12.65 -9.52
CA ILE A 285 -0.57 11.27 -9.72
C ILE A 285 -1.49 11.13 -10.93
N GLU A 286 -2.43 12.05 -11.15
CA GLU A 286 -3.37 11.96 -12.26
C GLU A 286 -2.67 11.98 -13.65
N PRO A 287 -1.72 12.90 -13.92
CA PRO A 287 -0.92 12.83 -15.15
C PRO A 287 -0.05 11.57 -15.24
N LEU A 288 0.57 11.12 -14.15
CA LEU A 288 1.42 9.93 -14.14
C LEU A 288 0.62 8.63 -14.37
N ALA A 289 -0.62 8.57 -13.89
CA ALA A 289 -1.52 7.45 -14.12
C ALA A 289 -1.88 7.26 -15.61
N MET A 290 -1.67 8.30 -16.45
CA MET A 290 -1.92 8.31 -17.90
C MET A 290 -0.70 7.90 -18.73
N LEU A 291 0.41 7.58 -18.09
CA LEU A 291 1.59 7.02 -18.74
C LEU A 291 1.30 5.65 -19.37
N ARG A 292 1.99 5.35 -20.48
CA ARG A 292 1.96 4.00 -21.06
C ARG A 292 2.53 2.99 -20.04
N PRO A 293 2.11 1.72 -20.07
CA PRO A 293 2.58 0.71 -19.11
C PRO A 293 4.11 0.63 -18.97
N ALA A 294 4.86 0.68 -20.07
CA ALA A 294 6.32 0.68 -20.04
C ALA A 294 6.91 1.90 -19.31
N ASP A 295 6.35 3.09 -19.55
CA ASP A 295 6.80 4.33 -18.88
C ASP A 295 6.45 4.31 -17.38
N LYS A 296 5.33 3.69 -16.99
CA LYS A 296 4.99 3.48 -15.58
C LYS A 296 6.01 2.58 -14.88
N GLN A 297 6.39 1.48 -15.53
CA GLN A 297 7.40 0.57 -15.00
C GLN A 297 8.76 1.27 -14.85
N MET A 298 9.18 2.06 -15.85
CA MET A 298 10.41 2.85 -15.73
C MET A 298 10.36 3.84 -14.57
N LEU A 299 9.23 4.52 -14.37
CA LEU A 299 9.05 5.45 -13.25
C LEU A 299 9.06 4.75 -11.90
N ILE A 300 8.42 3.59 -11.77
CA ILE A 300 8.47 2.80 -10.54
C ILE A 300 9.88 2.32 -10.27
N ASN A 301 10.62 1.85 -11.29
CA ASN A 301 12.01 1.46 -11.10
C ASN A 301 12.87 2.64 -10.63
N ALA A 302 12.67 3.84 -11.21
CA ALA A 302 13.33 5.06 -10.75
C ALA A 302 12.99 5.39 -9.29
N ALA A 303 11.71 5.28 -8.92
CA ALA A 303 11.23 5.51 -7.56
C ALA A 303 11.83 4.51 -6.55
N VAL A 304 11.94 3.23 -6.94
CA VAL A 304 12.62 2.19 -6.15
C VAL A 304 14.08 2.55 -5.94
N CYS A 305 14.78 3.03 -6.98
CA CYS A 305 16.18 3.41 -6.86
C CYS A 305 16.38 4.64 -5.95
N CYS A 306 15.47 5.62 -6.02
CA CYS A 306 15.48 6.76 -5.09
C CYS A 306 15.28 6.34 -3.64
N ALA A 307 14.44 5.33 -3.38
CA ALA A 307 14.16 4.84 -2.04
C ALA A 307 15.20 3.83 -1.53
N LEU A 308 16.12 3.37 -2.37
CA LEU A 308 17.11 2.33 -2.05
C LEU A 308 18.56 2.76 -2.24
N SER A 309 18.81 4.07 -2.37
CA SER A 309 20.14 4.63 -2.64
C SER A 309 21.15 4.35 -1.54
N ASP A 310 20.72 4.18 -0.29
CA ASP A 310 21.57 3.83 0.86
C ASP A 310 21.46 2.35 1.28
N GLY A 311 20.67 1.55 0.56
CA GLY A 311 20.41 0.13 0.85
C GLY A 311 19.44 -0.12 2.01
N GLU A 312 18.82 0.94 2.55
CA GLU A 312 17.79 0.85 3.59
C GLU A 312 16.52 1.55 3.13
N ILE A 313 15.35 0.99 3.46
CA ILE A 313 14.05 1.64 3.21
C ILE A 313 13.43 2.00 4.54
N THR A 314 13.18 3.28 4.78
CA THR A 314 12.35 3.72 5.90
C THR A 314 10.89 3.30 5.66
N ILE A 315 10.11 3.13 6.74
CA ILE A 315 8.68 2.81 6.61
C ILE A 315 7.95 3.86 5.76
N SER A 316 8.27 5.15 5.93
CA SER A 316 7.67 6.25 5.17
C SER A 316 7.93 6.15 3.66
N GLU A 317 9.15 5.81 3.26
CA GLU A 317 9.50 5.57 1.85
C GLU A 317 8.76 4.36 1.30
N GLY A 318 8.74 3.25 2.04
CA GLY A 318 8.05 2.03 1.64
C GLY A 318 6.55 2.27 1.47
N GLU A 319 5.92 3.03 2.38
CA GLU A 319 4.51 3.43 2.30
C GLU A 319 4.25 4.32 1.07
N LEU A 320 5.08 5.34 0.84
CA LEU A 320 4.94 6.24 -0.30
C LEU A 320 5.16 5.52 -1.63
N LEU A 321 6.18 4.66 -1.70
CA LEU A 321 6.49 3.86 -2.88
C LEU A 321 5.36 2.89 -3.20
N ARG A 322 4.87 2.14 -2.21
CA ARG A 322 3.75 1.21 -2.37
C ARG A 322 2.47 1.93 -2.78
N ALA A 323 2.17 3.08 -2.17
CA ALA A 323 1.02 3.89 -2.52
C ALA A 323 1.12 4.41 -3.96
N THR A 324 2.30 4.89 -4.36
CA THR A 324 2.57 5.34 -5.72
C THR A 324 2.39 4.19 -6.72
N ALA A 325 2.92 3.02 -6.40
CA ALA A 325 2.81 1.81 -7.21
C ALA A 325 1.33 1.41 -7.43
N GLU A 326 0.53 1.39 -6.35
CA GLU A 326 -0.91 1.11 -6.40
C GLU A 326 -1.67 2.15 -7.23
N LEU A 327 -1.36 3.45 -7.05
CA LEU A 327 -2.00 4.53 -7.79
C LEU A 327 -1.67 4.50 -9.29
N LEU A 328 -0.48 4.05 -9.66
CA LEU A 328 -0.09 3.85 -11.05
C LEU A 328 -0.61 2.53 -11.64
N GLY A 329 -1.10 1.60 -10.81
CA GLY A 329 -1.61 0.30 -11.22
C GLY A 329 -0.50 -0.73 -11.44
N CYS A 330 0.62 -0.58 -10.75
CA CYS A 330 1.76 -1.48 -10.73
C CYS A 330 1.89 -2.04 -9.31
N PRO A 331 1.21 -3.15 -8.96
CA PRO A 331 1.21 -3.63 -7.58
C PRO A 331 2.63 -4.02 -7.15
N MET A 332 3.04 -3.54 -5.97
CA MET A 332 4.32 -3.84 -5.36
C MET A 332 4.10 -4.78 -4.17
N PRO A 333 4.85 -5.90 -4.05
CA PRO A 333 4.79 -6.76 -2.87
C PRO A 333 5.26 -6.00 -1.62
N PRO A 334 4.96 -6.50 -0.40
CA PRO A 334 5.57 -5.97 0.82
C PRO A 334 7.09 -5.98 0.68
N LEU A 335 7.73 -4.88 1.07
CA LEU A 335 9.18 -4.78 1.10
C LEU A 335 9.64 -5.49 2.38
N ASP A 336 10.40 -6.58 2.19
CA ASP A 336 10.94 -7.48 3.21
C ASP A 336 12.46 -7.33 3.38
#